data_AF-A0A7C3H264-F1
#
_entry.id   AF-A0A7C3H264-F1
#
_cell.length_a   1.000
_cell.length_b   1.000
_cell.length_c   1.000
_cell.angle_alpha   90.00
_cell.angle_beta   90.00
_cell.angle_gamma   90.00
#
_symmetry.space_group_name_H-M   'P 1'
#
loop_
_entity.id
_entity.type
_entity.pdbx_description
1 polymer ?
#
loop_
_entity_poly.entity_id
_entity_poly.type
_entity_poly.pdbx_seq_one_letter_code
_entity_poly.pdbx_strand_id
1 'polypeptide(L)'
;MGIEPVQVRQAELTAIILLLVSTLKGVAVLPDWVLRESMSHNHLTTRPLGAQGMHGTLYAAVRKVESEAVYIQGFIDLSRMAMSADIS
;
A
#
# COMPACT_ATOMS: atom_id res chain seq x y z
N MET A 1 -16.71 -6.58 -21.79
CA MET A 1 -16.89 -5.16 -21.42
C MET A 1 -16.42 -5.00 -19.99
N GLY A 2 -15.65 -3.95 -19.70
CA GLY A 2 -15.21 -3.64 -18.33
C GLY A 2 -16.36 -3.10 -17.48
N ILE A 3 -16.20 -3.16 -16.15
CA ILE A 3 -17.08 -2.48 -15.20
C ILE A 3 -16.44 -1.12 -14.91
N GLU A 4 -17.19 -0.04 -15.13
CA GLU A 4 -16.77 1.32 -14.81
C GLU A 4 -17.53 1.83 -13.57
N PRO A 5 -16.88 2.59 -12.68
CA PRO A 5 -17.55 3.18 -11.53
C PRO A 5 -18.51 4.30 -11.96
N VAL A 6 -19.64 4.43 -11.25
CA VAL A 6 -20.61 5.52 -11.47
C VAL A 6 -20.00 6.90 -11.24
N GLN A 7 -19.09 7.01 -10.27
CA GLN A 7 -18.37 8.24 -9.95
C GLN A 7 -17.00 7.89 -9.35
N VAL A 8 -16.00 8.72 -9.64
CA VAL A 8 -14.69 8.69 -8.97
C VAL A 8 -14.57 9.91 -8.06
N ARG A 9 -14.19 9.69 -6.79
CA ARG A 9 -13.86 10.75 -5.83
C ARG A 9 -12.37 10.73 -5.56
N GLN A 10 -11.72 11.88 -5.68
CA GLN A 10 -10.32 12.05 -5.29
C GLN A 10 -10.21 12.39 -3.80
N ALA A 11 -9.25 11.77 -3.13
CA ALA A 11 -8.85 12.08 -1.76
C ALA A 11 -7.34 11.84 -1.65
N GLU A 12 -6.61 12.79 -1.08
CA GLU A 12 -5.15 12.73 -1.02
C GLU A 12 -4.63 11.91 0.17
N LEU A 13 -5.45 11.78 1.22
CA LEU A 13 -5.06 11.09 2.44
C LEU A 13 -5.73 9.72 2.53
N THR A 14 -4.93 8.68 2.72
CA THR A 14 -5.42 7.32 3.01
C THR A 14 -6.42 7.30 4.17
N ALA A 15 -6.19 8.09 5.22
CA ALA A 15 -7.12 8.20 6.35
C ALA A 15 -8.52 8.69 5.93
N ILE A 16 -8.60 9.65 4.99
CA ILE A 16 -9.88 10.13 4.46
C ILE A 16 -10.53 9.06 3.59
N ILE A 17 -9.75 8.33 2.77
CA ILE A 17 -10.28 7.20 1.99
C ILE A 17 -10.92 6.17 2.92
N LEU A 18 -10.22 5.76 3.98
CA LEU A 18 -10.72 4.79 4.96
C LEU A 18 -11.97 5.29 5.67
N LEU A 19 -12.02 6.57 6.06
CA LEU A 19 -13.22 7.20 6.64
C LEU A 19 -14.42 7.17 5.68
N LEU A 20 -14.20 7.45 4.39
CA LEU A 20 -15.27 7.43 3.40
C LEU A 20 -15.81 6.02 3.19
N VAL A 21 -14.94 5.00 3.14
CA VAL A 21 -15.36 3.61 3.04
C VAL A 21 -16.08 3.14 4.32
N SER A 22 -15.56 3.49 5.50
CA SER A 22 -16.19 3.12 6.78
C SER A 22 -17.56 3.79 7.00
N THR A 23 -17.78 4.95 6.38
CA THR A 23 -19.08 5.65 6.37
C THR A 23 -19.96 5.26 5.17
N LEU A 24 -19.65 4.14 4.50
CA LEU A 24 -20.42 3.56 3.40
C LEU A 24 -20.57 4.49 2.18
N LYS A 25 -19.62 5.40 1.98
CA LYS A 25 -19.61 6.38 0.87
C LYS A 25 -18.87 5.88 -0.37
N GLY A 26 -18.59 4.58 -0.45
CA GLY A 26 -17.98 3.95 -1.62
C GLY A 26 -17.05 2.79 -1.26
N VAL A 27 -16.23 2.41 -2.24
CA VAL A 27 -15.19 1.39 -2.13
C VAL A 27 -13.86 1.98 -2.59
N ALA A 28 -12.76 1.40 -2.12
CA ALA A 28 -11.42 1.78 -2.53
C ALA A 28 -10.54 0.55 -2.69
N VAL A 29 -9.52 0.65 -3.55
CA VAL A 29 -8.44 -0.33 -3.67
C VAL A 29 -7.22 0.26 -3.00
N LEU A 30 -6.65 -0.47 -2.05
CA LEU A 30 -5.46 -0.07 -1.30
C LEU A 30 -4.50 -1.26 -1.21
N PRO A 31 -3.17 -1.01 -1.10
CA PRO A 31 -2.21 -2.07 -0.82
C PRO A 31 -2.50 -2.80 0.49
N ASP A 32 -2.18 -4.10 0.54
CA ASP A 32 -2.45 -4.94 1.72
C ASP A 32 -1.83 -4.42 3.02
N TRP A 33 -0.63 -3.85 2.95
CA TRP A 33 0.06 -3.30 4.12
C TRP A 33 -0.71 -2.13 4.76
N VAL A 34 -1.35 -1.28 3.94
CA VAL A 34 -2.23 -0.20 4.43
C VAL A 34 -3.43 -0.79 5.16
N LEU A 35 -4.03 -1.82 4.58
CA LEU A 35 -5.20 -2.47 5.16
C LEU A 35 -4.87 -3.10 6.51
N ARG A 36 -3.73 -3.82 6.61
CA ARG A 36 -3.27 -4.45 7.86
C ARG A 36 -3.14 -3.47 9.02
N GLU A 37 -2.59 -2.28 8.79
CA GLU A 37 -2.47 -1.24 9.81
C GLU A 37 -3.83 -0.70 10.25
N SER A 38 -4.78 -0.59 9.32
CA SER A 38 -6.10 0.02 9.56
C SER A 38 -7.15 -0.92 10.18
N MET A 39 -6.99 -2.24 10.01
CA MET A 39 -7.98 -3.26 10.42
C MET A 39 -8.17 -3.34 11.94
N SER A 40 -7.20 -2.89 12.72
CA SER A 40 -7.30 -2.83 14.19
C SER A 40 -8.32 -1.80 14.69
N HIS A 41 -8.70 -0.81 13.87
CA HIS A 41 -9.49 0.34 14.31
C HIS A 41 -10.84 0.51 13.59
N ASN A 42 -11.06 -0.15 12.44
CA ASN A 42 -12.24 0.08 11.61
C ASN A 42 -12.93 -1.23 11.20
N HIS A 43 -14.27 -1.22 11.19
CA HIS A 43 -15.10 -2.34 10.75
C HIS A 43 -15.16 -2.45 9.21
N LEU A 44 -14.01 -2.66 8.58
CA LEU A 44 -13.87 -2.76 7.12
C LEU A 44 -13.91 -4.21 6.67
N THR A 45 -14.63 -4.47 5.57
CA THR A 45 -14.53 -5.75 4.84
C THR A 45 -13.56 -5.58 3.68
N THR A 46 -12.57 -6.46 3.59
CA THR A 46 -11.56 -6.44 2.51
C THR A 46 -11.73 -7.65 1.58
N ARG A 47 -11.41 -7.47 0.30
CA ARG A 47 -11.45 -8.51 -0.73
C ARG A 47 -10.28 -8.29 -1.70
N PRO A 48 -9.65 -9.36 -2.23
CA PRO A 48 -8.62 -9.23 -3.24
C PRO A 48 -9.21 -8.66 -4.55
N LEU A 49 -8.40 -7.89 -5.27
CA LEU A 49 -8.78 -7.37 -6.58
C LEU A 49 -8.58 -8.46 -7.66
N GLY A 50 -9.64 -9.21 -7.94
CA GLY A 50 -9.61 -10.35 -8.87
C GLY A 50 -9.20 -11.67 -8.20
N ALA A 51 -9.25 -12.77 -8.95
CA ALA A 51 -9.08 -14.12 -8.41
C ALA A 51 -7.69 -14.38 -7.80
N GLN A 52 -6.65 -13.74 -8.33
CA GLN A 52 -5.28 -13.85 -7.84
C GLN A 52 -4.81 -12.62 -7.06
N GLY A 53 -5.69 -11.62 -6.87
CA GLY A 53 -5.27 -10.30 -6.39
C GLY A 53 -4.47 -9.51 -7.43
N MET A 54 -4.07 -8.30 -7.05
CA MET A 54 -3.21 -7.43 -7.83
C MET A 54 -1.97 -7.10 -7.02
N HIS A 55 -0.79 -7.30 -7.61
CA HIS A 55 0.48 -7.06 -6.95
C HIS A 55 1.25 -5.95 -7.65
N GLY A 56 1.84 -5.05 -6.86
CA GLY A 56 2.75 -4.01 -7.32
C GLY A 56 4.09 -4.15 -6.63
N THR A 57 5.18 -3.87 -7.36
CA THR A 57 6.54 -3.85 -6.80
C THR A 57 6.90 -2.43 -6.39
N LEU A 58 7.32 -2.25 -5.14
CA LEU A 58 7.88 -0.99 -4.67
C LEU A 58 9.40 -1.02 -4.84
N TYR A 59 9.95 0.02 -5.46
CA TYR A 59 11.39 0.16 -5.67
C TYR A 59 11.94 1.26 -4.77
N ALA A 60 13.08 1.01 -4.14
CA ALA A 60 13.90 2.04 -3.54
C ALA A 60 14.84 2.61 -4.61
N ALA A 61 14.94 3.93 -4.68
CA ALA A 61 15.82 4.62 -5.62
C ALA A 61 16.71 5.62 -4.87
N VAL A 62 17.97 5.68 -5.26
CA VAL A 62 18.97 6.60 -4.71
C VAL A 62 19.67 7.31 -5.87
N ARG A 63 20.06 8.56 -5.69
CA ARG A 63 20.87 9.25 -6.69
C ARG A 63 22.23 8.58 -6.74
N LYS A 64 22.80 8.46 -7.95
CA LYS A 64 24.11 7.81 -8.15
C LYS A 64 25.24 8.43 -7.31
N VAL A 65 25.16 9.73 -7.02
CA VAL A 65 26.17 10.41 -6.20
C VAL A 65 26.07 10.05 -4.71
N GLU A 66 24.90 9.59 -4.27
CA GLU A 66 24.60 9.24 -2.88
C GLU A 66 24.66 7.73 -2.64
N SER A 67 24.79 6.90 -3.67
CA SER A 67 24.77 5.44 -3.52
C SER A 67 25.94 4.91 -2.70
N GLU A 68 27.04 5.64 -2.63
CA GLU A 68 28.21 5.28 -1.84
C GLU A 68 28.14 5.78 -0.39
N ALA A 69 27.14 6.60 -0.04
CA ALA A 69 26.98 7.09 1.32
C ALA A 69 26.72 5.92 2.27
N VAL A 70 27.53 5.81 3.33
CA VAL A 70 27.51 4.68 4.27
C VAL A 70 26.12 4.47 4.89
N TYR A 71 25.43 5.56 5.25
CA TYR A 71 24.08 5.48 5.81
C TYR A 71 23.03 5.00 4.79
N ILE A 72 23.21 5.27 3.50
CA ILE A 72 22.32 4.77 2.43
C ILE A 72 22.52 3.27 2.25
N GLN A 73 23.76 2.79 2.17
CA GLN A 73 24.05 1.36 2.09
C GLN A 73 23.49 0.62 3.30
N GLY A 74 23.75 1.13 4.51
CA GLY A 74 23.21 0.56 5.73
C GLY A 74 21.68 0.51 5.75
N PHE A 75 21.00 1.56 5.28
CA PHE A 75 19.53 1.56 5.15
C PHE A 75 19.03 0.48 4.17
N ILE A 76 19.67 0.34 3.01
CA ILE A 76 19.30 -0.66 2.00
C ILE A 76 19.49 -2.09 2.54
N ASP A 77 20.60 -2.34 3.25
CA ASP A 77 20.88 -3.65 3.84
C ASP A 77 19.86 -4.01 4.92
N LEU A 78 19.57 -3.09 5.84
CA LEU A 78 18.53 -3.27 6.85
C LEU A 78 17.15 -3.51 6.23
N SER A 79 16.81 -2.75 5.18
CA SER A 79 15.54 -2.92 4.46
C SER A 79 15.44 -4.30 3.82
N ARG A 80 16.51 -4.78 3.18
CA ARG A 80 16.55 -6.11 2.55
C ARG A 80 16.41 -7.23 3.59
N MET A 81 17.07 -7.09 4.74
CA MET A 81 16.95 -8.04 5.86
C MET A 81 15.51 -8.10 6.38
N ALA A 82 14.90 -6.94 6.66
CA ALA A 82 13.52 -6.85 7.14
C ALA A 82 12.52 -7.46 6.14
N MET A 83 12.68 -7.16 4.85
CA MET A 83 11.81 -7.72 3.80
C MET A 83 11.94 -9.24 3.67
N SER A 84 13.13 -9.81 3.85
CA SER A 84 13.32 -11.28 3.80
C SER A 84 12.69 -12.01 4.98
N ALA A 85 12.61 -11.36 6.14
CA ALA A 85 11.98 -11.92 7.34
C ALA A 85 10.45 -11.94 7.26
N ASP A 86 9.84 -11.00 6.53
CA ASP A 86 8.38 -10.90 6.34
C ASP A 86 7.83 -11.91 5.30
N ILE A 87 8.71 -12.53 4.51
CA ILE A 87 8.38 -13.53 3.47
C ILE A 87 8.55 -14.98 4.00
N SER A 88 9.13 -15.15 5.20
CA SER A 88 9.42 -16.46 5.81
C SER A 88 8.34 -16.93 6.78
#